data_AF-A0A961KDF8-F1
#
_entry.id   AF-A0A961KDF8-F1
#
_cell.length_a   1.000
_cell.length_b   1.000
_cell.length_c   1.000
_cell.angle_alpha   90.00
_cell.angle_beta   90.00
_cell.angle_gamma   90.00
#
_symmetry.space_group_name_H-M   'P 1'
#
loop_
_entity.id
_entity.type
_entity.pdbx_description
1 polymer ?
#
loop_
_entity_poly.entity_id
_entity_poly.type
_entity_poly.pdbx_seq_one_letter_code
_entity_poly.pdbx_strand_id
1 'polypeptide(L)'
;KGVLSTEDARAAARVGADAVVVSNHGGRQLDGVPSTISVLPRIAEGVAGQTKVLLDGGVRSGLDVFRARALGAEGVLIGRPWAYAVAASGQAGVAGLLGTLRREMEVAMALCGVTSLADITPGLVTVAD
;
A
#
# COMPACT_ATOMS: atom_id res chain seq x y z
N LYS A 1 -0.43 -7.27 11.34
CA LYS A 1 -0.42 -7.43 9.85
C LYS A 1 -1.43 -8.49 9.47
N GLY A 2 -2.18 -8.30 8.38
CA GLY A 2 -3.20 -9.26 7.93
C GLY A 2 -4.64 -8.76 8.11
N VAL A 3 -4.82 -7.46 8.33
CA VAL A 3 -6.13 -6.87 8.62
C VAL A 3 -6.89 -6.69 7.30
N LEU A 4 -8.10 -7.24 7.21
CA LEU A 4 -8.98 -7.11 6.03
C LEU A 4 -10.37 -6.55 6.36
N SER A 5 -10.65 -6.31 7.66
CA SER A 5 -11.90 -5.74 8.15
C SER A 5 -11.65 -4.44 8.91
N THR A 6 -12.61 -3.52 8.85
CA THR A 6 -12.56 -2.27 9.63
C THR A 6 -12.72 -2.52 11.12
N GLU A 7 -13.42 -3.58 11.52
CA GLU A 7 -13.59 -3.96 12.92
C GLU A 7 -12.27 -4.36 13.57
N ASP A 8 -11.50 -5.24 12.91
CA ASP A 8 -10.17 -5.66 13.38
C ASP A 8 -9.19 -4.49 13.41
N ALA A 9 -9.27 -3.58 12.42
CA ALA A 9 -8.45 -2.38 12.40
C ALA A 9 -8.72 -1.50 13.63
N ARG A 10 -9.99 -1.28 13.98
CA ARG A 10 -10.40 -0.53 15.17
C ARG A 10 -10.00 -1.25 16.46
N ALA A 11 -10.10 -2.58 16.49
CA ALA A 11 -9.64 -3.37 17.63
C ALA A 11 -8.14 -3.23 17.84
N ALA A 12 -7.34 -3.28 16.77
CA ALA A 12 -5.90 -3.05 16.81
C ALA A 12 -5.54 -1.64 17.29
N ALA A 13 -6.25 -0.61 16.82
CA ALA A 13 -6.07 0.76 17.29
C ALA A 13 -6.36 0.91 18.79
N ARG A 14 -7.45 0.30 19.29
CA ARG A 14 -7.82 0.35 20.72
C ARG A 14 -6.78 -0.26 21.66
N VAL A 15 -6.05 -1.27 21.20
CA VAL A 15 -4.97 -1.89 21.99
C VAL A 15 -3.63 -1.17 21.84
N GLY A 16 -3.59 -0.02 21.16
CA GLY A 16 -2.41 0.83 21.03
C GLY A 16 -1.42 0.41 19.95
N ALA A 17 -1.87 -0.28 18.89
CA ALA A 17 -0.99 -0.60 17.78
C ALA A 17 -0.57 0.67 17.03
N ASP A 18 0.75 0.84 16.79
CA ASP A 18 1.29 1.99 16.03
C ASP A 18 0.85 2.01 14.57
N ALA A 19 0.63 0.82 14.00
CA ALA A 19 0.16 0.64 12.64
C ALA A 19 -0.60 -0.68 12.45
N VAL A 20 -1.55 -0.67 11.52
CA VAL A 20 -2.12 -1.86 10.90
C VAL A 20 -1.56 -2.05 9.49
N VAL A 21 -1.51 -3.31 9.03
CA VAL A 21 -1.11 -3.62 7.66
C VAL A 21 -2.25 -4.36 6.98
N VAL A 22 -2.87 -3.70 6.00
CA VAL A 22 -3.88 -4.26 5.11
C VAL A 22 -3.20 -5.27 4.21
N SER A 23 -3.50 -6.55 4.42
CA SER A 23 -2.76 -7.64 3.81
C SER A 23 -3.63 -8.90 3.75
N ASN A 24 -3.68 -9.55 2.58
CA ASN A 24 -4.21 -10.90 2.42
C ASN A 24 -3.06 -11.93 2.30
N HIS A 25 -1.88 -11.59 2.82
CA HIS A 25 -0.66 -12.39 2.76
C HIS A 25 -0.22 -12.71 1.32
N GLY A 26 -0.56 -11.84 0.37
CA GLY A 26 -0.26 -12.04 -1.05
C GLY A 26 -1.04 -13.18 -1.69
N GLY A 27 -2.25 -13.47 -1.19
CA GLY A 27 -3.15 -14.51 -1.67
C GLY A 27 -2.70 -15.93 -1.30
N ARG A 28 -2.06 -16.09 -0.14
CA ARG A 28 -1.40 -17.36 0.28
C ARG A 28 -1.95 -17.95 1.58
N GLN A 29 -3.01 -17.36 2.11
CA GLN A 29 -3.64 -17.83 3.34
C GLN A 29 -5.06 -18.28 2.99
N LEU A 30 -6.07 -17.47 3.31
CA LEU A 30 -7.45 -17.75 2.91
C LEU A 30 -7.70 -17.24 1.48
N ASP A 31 -8.10 -18.13 0.58
CA ASP A 31 -8.52 -17.76 -0.77
C ASP A 31 -9.98 -17.25 -0.77
N GLY A 32 -10.34 -16.46 -1.78
CA GLY A 32 -11.66 -15.82 -1.90
C GLY A 32 -11.87 -14.58 -1.03
N VAL A 33 -10.84 -14.15 -0.28
CA VAL A 33 -10.84 -12.85 0.42
C VAL A 33 -10.61 -11.70 -0.57
N PRO A 34 -11.07 -10.47 -0.25
CA PRO A 34 -10.89 -9.35 -1.16
C PRO A 34 -9.42 -9.02 -1.42
N SER A 35 -9.20 -8.31 -2.53
CA SER A 35 -7.91 -7.65 -2.77
C SER A 35 -7.62 -6.62 -1.66
N THR A 36 -6.36 -6.42 -1.34
CA THR A 36 -5.97 -5.48 -0.28
C THR A 36 -6.31 -4.03 -0.64
N ILE A 37 -6.18 -3.66 -1.91
CA ILE A 37 -6.48 -2.31 -2.39
C ILE A 37 -7.98 -1.99 -2.33
N SER A 38 -8.86 -2.96 -2.54
CA SER A 38 -10.31 -2.71 -2.53
C SER A 38 -10.88 -2.50 -1.12
N VAL A 39 -10.23 -3.04 -0.09
CA VAL A 39 -10.65 -2.82 1.32
C VAL A 39 -9.88 -1.70 2.02
N LEU A 40 -8.83 -1.17 1.40
CA LEU A 40 -7.99 -0.13 1.99
C LEU A 40 -8.80 1.14 2.37
N PRO A 41 -9.66 1.72 1.51
CA PRO A 41 -10.30 3.00 1.81
C PRO A 41 -11.16 2.95 3.08
N ARG A 42 -12.02 1.93 3.20
CA ARG A 42 -12.90 1.74 4.37
C ARG A 42 -12.13 1.45 5.66
N ILE A 43 -10.94 0.86 5.57
CA ILE A 43 -10.08 0.61 6.73
C ILE A 43 -9.41 1.92 7.15
N ALA A 44 -8.81 2.64 6.20
CA ALA A 44 -8.16 3.92 6.43
C ALA A 44 -9.13 4.94 7.06
N GLU A 45 -10.34 5.07 6.51
CA GLU A 45 -11.38 5.90 7.09
C GLU A 45 -11.76 5.44 8.52
N GLY A 46 -11.93 4.13 8.71
CA GLY A 46 -12.39 3.58 9.97
C GLY A 46 -11.44 3.72 11.15
N VAL A 47 -10.16 4.01 10.90
CA VAL A 47 -9.12 4.24 11.94
C VAL A 47 -8.38 5.57 11.77
N ALA A 48 -8.93 6.48 10.96
CA ALA A 48 -8.31 7.78 10.71
C ALA A 48 -7.97 8.51 12.02
N GLY A 49 -6.73 8.98 12.12
CA GLY A 49 -6.21 9.70 13.30
C GLY A 49 -5.91 8.83 14.53
N GLN A 50 -6.13 7.50 14.47
CA GLN A 50 -5.90 6.60 15.61
C GLN A 50 -4.63 5.74 15.45
N THR A 51 -4.37 5.23 14.24
CA THR A 51 -3.20 4.40 13.94
C THR A 51 -2.82 4.57 12.47
N LYS A 52 -1.57 4.26 12.12
CA LYS A 52 -1.14 4.28 10.71
C LYS A 52 -1.68 3.06 9.96
N VAL A 53 -1.94 3.21 8.69
CA VAL A 53 -2.39 2.17 7.77
C VAL A 53 -1.33 1.95 6.70
N LEU A 54 -0.73 0.76 6.71
CA LEU A 54 0.17 0.30 5.66
C LEU A 54 -0.55 -0.74 4.79
N LEU A 55 -0.06 -0.95 3.57
CA LEU A 55 -0.61 -1.97 2.66
C LEU A 55 0.48 -2.89 2.10
N ASP A 56 0.16 -4.18 1.94
CA ASP A 56 0.91 -5.06 1.05
C ASP A 56 -0.03 -5.78 0.06
N GLY A 57 0.55 -6.60 -0.83
CA GLY A 57 -0.20 -7.35 -1.83
C GLY A 57 -0.37 -6.57 -3.13
N GLY A 58 0.02 -7.18 -4.24
CA GLY A 58 -0.21 -6.59 -5.57
C GLY A 58 0.67 -5.39 -6.00
N VAL A 59 1.41 -4.73 -5.12
CA VAL A 59 2.27 -3.58 -5.49
C VAL A 59 3.39 -3.98 -6.46
N ARG A 60 3.38 -3.47 -7.70
CA ARG A 60 4.37 -3.80 -8.74
C ARG A 60 4.99 -2.58 -9.42
N SER A 61 4.36 -1.42 -9.32
CA SER A 61 4.81 -0.16 -9.92
C SER A 61 4.73 1.01 -8.94
N GLY A 62 5.40 2.11 -9.26
CA GLY A 62 5.24 3.37 -8.53
C GLY A 62 3.81 3.94 -8.59
N LEU A 63 3.06 3.60 -9.65
CA LEU A 63 1.64 3.96 -9.77
C LEU A 63 0.79 3.22 -8.73
N ASP A 64 1.13 1.98 -8.39
CA ASP A 64 0.45 1.24 -7.31
C ASP A 64 0.74 1.86 -5.95
N VAL A 65 1.97 2.35 -5.73
CA VAL A 65 2.33 3.10 -4.52
C VAL A 65 1.51 4.39 -4.43
N PHE A 66 1.46 5.15 -5.53
CA PHE A 66 0.66 6.37 -5.63
C PHE A 66 -0.82 6.10 -5.33
N ARG A 67 -1.41 5.06 -5.94
CA ARG A 67 -2.81 4.67 -5.71
C ARG A 67 -3.06 4.28 -4.26
N ALA A 68 -2.22 3.45 -3.66
CA ALA A 68 -2.37 3.07 -2.25
C ALA A 68 -2.27 4.30 -1.33
N ARG A 69 -1.35 5.22 -1.62
CA ARG A 69 -1.21 6.48 -0.87
C ARG A 69 -2.46 7.35 -0.98
N ALA A 70 -3.00 7.51 -2.18
CA ALA A 70 -4.23 8.25 -2.44
C ALA A 70 -5.45 7.66 -1.72
N LEU A 71 -5.48 6.34 -1.56
CA LEU A 71 -6.55 5.61 -0.89
C LEU A 71 -6.37 5.49 0.64
N GLY A 72 -5.39 6.20 1.21
CA GLY A 72 -5.25 6.33 2.67
C GLY A 72 -4.19 5.45 3.33
N ALA A 73 -3.31 4.80 2.56
CA ALA A 73 -2.13 4.17 3.17
C ALA A 73 -1.00 5.18 3.40
N GLU A 74 -0.32 5.15 4.54
CA GLU A 74 0.90 5.93 4.80
C GLU A 74 2.11 5.36 4.06
N GLY A 75 2.06 4.10 3.64
CA GLY A 75 3.12 3.44 2.91
C GLY A 75 2.76 2.01 2.50
N VAL A 76 3.60 1.43 1.65
CA VAL A 76 3.41 0.06 1.16
C VAL A 76 4.59 -0.84 1.47
N LEU A 77 4.33 -2.14 1.57
CA LEU A 77 5.33 -3.19 1.68
C LEU A 77 5.35 -4.02 0.39
N ILE A 78 6.54 -4.38 -0.06
CA ILE A 78 6.75 -5.26 -1.22
C ILE A 78 7.11 -6.67 -0.76
N GLY A 79 6.48 -7.68 -1.36
CA GLY A 79 6.75 -9.10 -1.11
C GLY A 79 7.57 -9.71 -2.24
N ARG A 80 6.94 -10.53 -3.08
CA ARG A 80 7.58 -11.22 -4.22
C ARG A 80 8.56 -10.36 -5.06
N PRO A 81 8.29 -9.09 -5.41
CA PRO A 81 9.20 -8.31 -6.24
C PRO A 81 10.63 -8.20 -5.72
N TRP A 82 10.85 -7.98 -4.42
CA TRP A 82 12.22 -7.87 -3.89
C TRP A 82 12.96 -9.20 -3.96
N ALA A 83 12.27 -10.33 -3.73
CA ALA A 83 12.87 -11.65 -3.83
C ALA A 83 13.30 -11.98 -5.27
N TYR A 84 12.49 -11.60 -6.26
CA TYR A 84 12.85 -11.75 -7.67
C TYR A 84 14.04 -10.87 -8.05
N ALA A 85 14.08 -9.64 -7.54
CA ALA A 85 15.19 -8.73 -7.77
C ALA A 85 16.51 -9.25 -7.17
N VAL A 86 16.47 -9.82 -5.95
CA VAL A 86 17.62 -10.50 -5.34
C VAL A 86 18.08 -11.67 -6.20
N ALA A 87 17.16 -12.51 -6.67
CA ALA A 87 17.52 -13.66 -7.50
C ALA A 87 18.16 -13.24 -8.84
N ALA A 88 17.72 -12.12 -9.42
CA ALA A 88 18.25 -11.62 -10.69
C ALA A 88 19.63 -10.98 -10.56
N SER A 89 19.86 -10.14 -9.55
CA SER A 89 21.11 -9.35 -9.45
C SER A 89 21.48 -8.95 -8.01
N GLY A 90 21.08 -9.73 -7.01
CA GLY A 90 21.39 -9.49 -5.61
C GLY A 90 20.98 -8.09 -5.13
N GLN A 91 21.87 -7.44 -4.38
CA GLN A 91 21.65 -6.08 -3.88
C GLN A 91 21.39 -5.07 -5.01
N ALA A 92 22.11 -5.16 -6.13
CA ALA A 92 21.95 -4.24 -7.26
C ALA A 92 20.55 -4.36 -7.87
N GLY A 93 20.00 -5.57 -7.95
CA GLY A 93 18.63 -5.81 -8.39
C GLY A 93 17.60 -5.13 -7.48
N VAL A 94 17.75 -5.28 -6.16
CA VAL A 94 16.84 -4.63 -5.18
C VAL A 94 16.93 -3.11 -5.25
N ALA A 95 18.15 -2.55 -5.35
CA ALA A 95 18.35 -1.12 -5.50
C ALA A 95 17.70 -0.60 -6.79
N GLY A 96 17.85 -1.34 -7.90
CA GLY A 96 17.21 -1.04 -9.18
C GLY A 96 15.68 -1.05 -9.08
N LEU A 97 15.09 -2.08 -8.46
CA LEU A 97 13.65 -2.18 -8.22
C LEU A 97 13.13 -0.97 -7.43
N LEU A 98 13.73 -0.67 -6.28
CA LEU A 98 13.31 0.46 -5.43
C LEU A 98 13.46 1.80 -6.16
N GLY A 99 14.53 1.97 -6.95
CA GLY A 99 14.74 3.14 -7.78
C GLY A 99 13.67 3.30 -8.88
N THR A 100 13.25 2.19 -9.51
CA THR A 100 12.17 2.19 -10.51
C THR A 100 10.83 2.56 -9.88
N LEU A 101 10.45 1.93 -8.76
CA LEU A 101 9.21 2.26 -8.05
C LEU A 101 9.16 3.75 -7.65
N ARG A 102 10.28 4.30 -7.18
CA ARG A 102 10.40 5.73 -6.85
C ARG A 102 10.17 6.60 -8.08
N ARG A 103 10.90 6.37 -9.19
CA ARG A 103 10.79 7.18 -10.40
C ARG A 103 9.38 7.14 -10.99
N GLU A 104 8.76 5.98 -11.03
CA GLU A 104 7.38 5.83 -11.52
C GLU A 104 6.38 6.60 -10.65
N MET A 105 6.58 6.60 -9.32
CA MET A 105 5.76 7.38 -8.40
C MET A 105 5.97 8.89 -8.61
N GLU A 106 7.21 9.34 -8.80
CA GLU A 106 7.54 10.74 -9.10
C GLU A 106 6.90 11.19 -10.42
N VAL A 107 6.90 10.34 -11.45
CA VAL A 107 6.20 10.60 -12.72
C VAL A 107 4.69 10.73 -12.49
N ALA A 108 4.08 9.83 -11.72
CA ALA A 108 2.64 9.93 -11.41
C ALA A 108 2.31 11.23 -10.65
N MET A 109 3.13 11.61 -9.68
CA MET A 109 2.99 12.88 -8.95
C MET A 109 3.07 14.09 -9.90
N ALA A 110 4.06 14.12 -10.80
CA ALA A 110 4.22 15.20 -11.77
C ALA A 110 3.02 15.30 -12.73
N LEU A 111 2.52 14.17 -13.22
CA LEU A 111 1.35 14.11 -14.11
C LEU A 111 0.05 14.54 -13.42
N CYS A 112 -0.04 14.34 -12.10
CA CYS A 112 -1.17 14.81 -11.28
C CYS A 112 -0.98 16.23 -10.72
N GLY A 113 0.13 16.90 -11.02
CA GLY A 113 0.40 18.27 -10.55
C GLY A 113 0.65 18.38 -9.04
N VAL A 114 1.10 17.30 -8.40
CA VAL A 114 1.37 17.27 -6.95
C VAL A 114 2.87 17.18 -6.67
N THR A 115 3.32 17.91 -5.65
CA THR A 115 4.77 17.98 -5.31
C THR A 115 5.09 17.41 -3.94
N SER A 116 4.08 17.13 -3.12
CA SER A 116 4.24 16.48 -1.81
C SER A 116 3.38 15.22 -1.69
N LEU A 117 3.78 14.32 -0.80
CA LEU A 117 2.97 13.14 -0.47
C LEU A 117 1.65 13.50 0.22
N ALA A 118 1.53 14.70 0.80
CA ALA A 118 0.31 15.16 1.45
C ALA A 118 -0.77 15.56 0.43
N ASP A 119 -0.36 15.99 -0.76
CA ASP A 119 -1.27 16.41 -1.84
C ASP A 119 -1.87 15.20 -2.58
N ILE A 120 -1.36 13.99 -2.34
CA ILE A 120 -1.89 12.76 -2.92
C ILE A 120 -3.20 12.39 -2.18
N THR A 121 -4.32 12.82 -2.75
CA THR A 121 -5.66 12.67 -2.16
C THR A 121 -6.53 11.68 -2.95
N PRO A 122 -7.62 11.15 -2.36
CA PRO A 122 -8.50 10.19 -3.03
C PRO A 122 -9.05 10.68 -4.38
N GLY A 123 -9.25 11.99 -4.56
CA GLY A 123 -9.76 12.57 -5.82
C GLY A 123 -8.84 12.41 -7.03
N LEU A 124 -7.59 11.98 -6.84
CA LEU A 124 -6.63 11.74 -7.92
C LEU A 124 -6.73 10.33 -8.52
N VAL A 125 -7.53 9.45 -7.93
CA VAL A 125 -7.71 8.07 -8.38
C VAL A 125 -9.17 7.67 -8.32
N THR A 126 -9.57 6.78 -9.22
CA THR A 126 -10.85 6.07 -9.11
C THR A 126 -10.57 4.64 -8.64
N VAL A 127 -11.41 4.14 -7.75
CA VAL A 127 -11.51 2.70 -7.47
C VAL A 127 -12.59 2.19 -8.39
N ALA A 128 -12.28 1.20 -9.23
CA ALA A 128 -13.32 0.51 -9.98
C ALA A 128 -14.21 -0.23 -8.99
N ASP A 129 -15.53 -0.08 -9.15
CA ASP A 129 -16.55 -0.78 -8.35
C ASP A 129 -16.38 -2.31 -8.40
#